data_AF-A0A928Y867-F1
#
_entry.id   AF-A0A928Y867-F1
#
_cell.length_a   1.000
_cell.length_b   1.000
_cell.length_c   1.000
_cell.angle_alpha   90.00
_cell.angle_beta   90.00
_cell.angle_gamma   90.00
#
_symmetry.space_group_name_H-M   'P 1'
#
loop_
_entity.id
_entity.type
_entity.pdbx_description
1 polymer ?
#
loop_
_entity_poly.entity_id
_entity_poly.type
_entity_poly.pdbx_seq_one_letter_code
_entity_poly.pdbx_strand_id
1 'polypeptide(L)'
;MAERFDKHQEAILRFVHDFKAPFDNNLAERDIRMMKVQQKISGSFRSWEGAEQFCSLRTYISTIRKQGLNVWEALGSLFDDNVLMPQLTPV
;
A
#
# COMPACT_ATOMS: atom_id res chain seq x y z
N MET A 1 26.55 3.42 0.56
CA MET A 1 25.64 3.28 -0.60
C MET A 1 25.93 1.99 -1.36
N ALA A 2 27.19 1.74 -1.75
CA ALA A 2 27.63 0.49 -2.38
C ALA A 2 27.25 -0.78 -1.58
N GLU A 3 27.51 -0.83 -0.27
CA GLU A 3 27.13 -1.97 0.60
C GLU A 3 25.62 -2.28 0.60
N ARG A 4 24.77 -1.24 0.46
CA ARG A 4 23.32 -1.43 0.42
C ARG A 4 22.85 -1.98 -0.93
N PHE A 5 23.52 -1.59 -2.01
CA PHE A 5 23.28 -2.14 -3.34
C PHE A 5 23.70 -3.60 -3.41
N ASP A 6 24.87 -3.93 -2.87
CA ASP A 6 25.36 -5.31 -2.80
C ASP A 6 24.39 -6.21 -2.01
N LYS A 7 23.98 -5.75 -0.82
CA LYS A 7 23.06 -6.50 0.05
C LYS A 7 21.65 -6.69 -0.54
N HIS A 8 21.17 -5.78 -1.38
CA HIS A 8 19.80 -5.80 -1.91
C HIS A 8 19.75 -5.91 -3.43
N GLN A 9 20.84 -6.37 -4.06
CA GLN A 9 20.98 -6.42 -5.51
C GLN A 9 19.83 -7.17 -6.19
N GLU A 10 19.43 -8.32 -5.62
CA GLU A 10 18.34 -9.13 -6.15
C GLU A 10 17.01 -8.36 -6.20
N ALA A 11 16.66 -7.67 -5.11
CA ALA A 11 15.43 -6.87 -5.05
C ALA A 11 15.50 -5.65 -5.97
N ILE A 12 16.67 -5.01 -6.07
CA ILE A 12 16.89 -3.83 -6.92
C ILE A 12 16.78 -4.21 -8.40
N LEU A 13 17.35 -5.36 -8.79
CA LEU A 13 17.36 -5.83 -10.18
C LEU A 13 16.17 -6.73 -10.53
N ARG A 14 15.18 -6.88 -9.63
CA ARG A 14 14.06 -7.80 -9.84
C ARG A 14 13.30 -7.55 -11.14
N PHE A 15 13.15 -6.28 -11.54
CA PHE A 15 12.49 -5.89 -12.80
C PHE A 15 13.19 -6.45 -14.07
N VAL A 16 14.47 -6.85 -13.98
CA VAL A 16 15.23 -7.45 -15.10
C VAL A 16 14.77 -8.88 -15.37
N HIS A 17 14.33 -9.60 -14.33
CA HIS A 17 13.97 -11.02 -14.40
C HIS A 17 12.48 -11.27 -14.26
N ASP A 18 11.74 -10.38 -13.59
CA ASP A 18 10.29 -10.46 -13.37
C ASP A 18 9.61 -9.21 -13.95
N PHE A 19 9.08 -9.32 -15.17
CA PHE A 19 8.40 -8.22 -15.85
C PHE A 19 7.07 -7.80 -15.20
N LYS A 20 6.56 -8.55 -14.22
CA LYS A 20 5.42 -8.10 -13.41
C LYS A 20 5.86 -7.06 -12.38
N ALA A 21 7.14 -7.03 -12.00
CA ALA A 21 7.68 -6.04 -11.10
C ALA A 21 8.03 -4.75 -11.89
N PRO A 22 7.49 -3.58 -11.50
CA PRO A 22 7.85 -2.32 -12.15
C PRO A 22 9.32 -1.99 -11.90
N PHE A 23 9.93 -1.26 -12.85
CA PHE A 23 11.30 -0.74 -12.70
C PHE A 23 11.42 0.26 -11.54
N ASP A 24 10.36 1.02 -11.28
CA ASP A 24 10.35 2.06 -10.26
C ASP A 24 9.59 1.65 -8.99
N ASN A 25 9.82 2.41 -7.92
CA ASN A 25 9.17 2.22 -6.63
C ASN A 25 8.01 3.21 -6.38
N ASN A 26 7.47 3.83 -7.44
CA ASN A 26 6.53 4.95 -7.30
C ASN A 26 5.26 4.55 -6.54
N LEU A 27 4.81 3.30 -6.69
CA LEU A 27 3.63 2.79 -6.00
C LEU A 27 3.84 2.75 -4.48
N ALA A 28 4.95 2.16 -4.02
CA ALA A 28 5.22 2.08 -2.58
C ALA A 28 5.47 3.48 -1.98
N GLU A 29 6.18 4.35 -2.70
CA GLU A 29 6.38 5.73 -2.27
C GLU A 29 5.07 6.50 -2.14
N ARG A 30 4.15 6.32 -3.09
CA ARG A 30 2.83 6.95 -3.07
C ARG A 30 2.00 6.44 -1.88
N ASP A 31 2.05 5.15 -1.60
CA ASP A 31 1.34 4.55 -0.46
C ASP A 31 1.86 5.11 0.88
N ILE A 32 3.19 5.18 1.06
CA ILE A 32 3.82 5.70 2.30
C ILE A 32 3.65 7.22 2.45
N ARG A 33 3.62 7.97 1.34
CA ARG A 33 3.54 9.44 1.34
C ARG A 33 2.39 9.97 2.19
N MET A 34 1.26 9.28 2.20
CA MET A 34 0.09 9.71 2.96
C MET A 34 0.32 9.74 4.48
N MET A 35 1.15 8.85 5.01
CA MET A 35 1.56 8.90 6.42
C MET A 35 2.37 10.16 6.71
N LYS A 36 3.28 10.53 5.80
CA LYS A 36 4.10 11.74 5.97
C LYS A 36 3.28 13.02 5.83
N VAL A 37 2.32 13.04 4.91
CA VAL A 37 1.35 14.14 4.78
C VAL A 37 0.54 14.27 6.06
N GLN A 38 0.04 13.16 6.62
CA GLN A 38 -0.72 13.20 7.87
C GLN A 38 0.10 13.82 9.01
N GLN A 39 1.37 13.40 9.14
CA GLN A 39 2.28 13.93 10.16
C GLN A 39 2.63 15.42 9.95
N LYS A 40 2.89 15.83 8.71
CA LYS A 40 3.45 17.17 8.41
C LYS A 40 2.39 18.24 8.18
N ILE A 41 1.24 17.87 7.62
CA ILE A 41 0.26 18.81 7.08
C ILE A 41 -1.10 18.67 7.79
N SER A 42 -1.57 17.45 8.02
CA SER A 42 -2.94 17.20 8.53
C SER A 42 -3.05 17.12 10.05
N GLY A 43 -2.12 17.73 10.78
CA GLY A 43 -2.17 17.85 12.24
C GLY A 43 -1.70 16.62 13.02
N SER A 44 -1.03 15.65 12.37
CA SER A 44 -0.54 14.40 12.96
C SER A 44 -1.64 13.50 13.53
N PHE A 45 -1.24 12.34 14.06
CA PHE A 45 -2.14 11.44 14.79
C PHE A 45 -2.16 11.83 16.27
N ARG A 46 -3.36 11.83 16.86
CA ARG A 46 -3.57 12.16 18.29
C ARG A 46 -3.53 10.92 19.19
N SER A 47 -3.63 9.73 18.61
CA SER A 47 -3.54 8.44 19.28
C SER A 47 -2.92 7.41 18.34
N TRP A 48 -2.35 6.35 18.93
CA TRP A 48 -1.87 5.20 18.17
C TRP A 48 -3.01 4.48 17.45
N GLU A 49 -4.14 4.31 18.12
CA GLU A 49 -5.34 3.69 17.55
C GLU A 49 -5.82 4.40 16.29
N GLY A 50 -5.86 5.74 16.28
CA GLY A 50 -6.24 6.50 15.08
C GLY A 50 -5.24 6.35 13.93
N ALA A 51 -3.95 6.17 14.24
CA ALA A 51 -2.93 5.87 13.23
C ALA A 51 -3.12 4.47 12.64
N GLU A 52 -3.42 3.49 13.48
CA GLU A 52 -3.69 2.11 13.06
C GLU A 52 -4.94 2.03 12.18
N GLN A 53 -6.06 2.66 12.59
CA GLN A 53 -7.28 2.75 11.78
C GLN A 53 -7.02 3.39 10.41
N PHE A 54 -6.24 4.47 10.37
CA PHE A 54 -5.85 5.12 9.12
C PHE A 54 -5.04 4.19 8.23
N CYS A 55 -4.05 3.49 8.78
CA CYS A 55 -3.22 2.53 8.05
C CYS A 55 -4.06 1.36 7.52
N SER A 56 -4.97 0.81 8.33
CA SER A 56 -5.87 -0.28 7.94
C SER A 56 -6.76 0.10 6.75
N LEU A 57 -7.41 1.27 6.81
CA LEU A 57 -8.26 1.76 5.72
C LEU A 57 -7.46 1.99 4.43
N ARG A 58 -6.29 2.61 4.55
CA ARG A 58 -5.38 2.86 3.41
C ARG A 58 -4.89 1.56 2.78
N THR A 59 -4.56 0.57 3.61
CA THR A 59 -4.10 -0.74 3.18
C THR A 59 -5.22 -1.44 2.41
N TYR A 60 -6.43 -1.47 2.95
CA TYR A 60 -7.60 -2.02 2.28
C TYR A 60 -7.80 -1.40 0.89
N ILE A 61 -7.89 -0.07 0.81
CA ILE A 61 -8.09 0.64 -0.46
C ILE A 61 -6.95 0.38 -1.45
N SER A 62 -5.68 0.40 -0.99
CA SER A 62 -4.52 0.16 -1.85
C SER A 62 -4.54 -1.26 -2.43
N THR A 63 -4.90 -2.26 -1.61
CA THR A 63 -4.98 -3.66 -2.05
C THR A 63 -6.11 -3.88 -3.06
N ILE A 64 -7.30 -3.34 -2.81
CA ILE A 64 -8.44 -3.40 -3.75
C ILE A 64 -8.04 -2.81 -5.12
N ARG A 65 -7.36 -1.66 -5.12
CA ARG A 65 -6.87 -1.05 -6.37
C ARG A 65 -5.81 -1.90 -7.07
N LYS A 66 -4.88 -2.51 -6.32
CA LYS A 66 -3.83 -3.38 -6.88
C LYS A 66 -4.41 -4.65 -7.50
N GLN A 67 -5.56 -5.11 -7.01
CA GLN A 67 -6.28 -6.27 -7.56
C GLN A 67 -7.22 -5.91 -8.72
N GLY A 68 -7.26 -4.64 -9.13
CA GLY A 68 -8.13 -4.18 -10.22
C GLY A 68 -9.62 -4.13 -9.84
N LEU A 69 -9.94 -4.19 -8.55
CA LEU A 69 -11.31 -4.17 -8.05
C LEU A 69 -11.81 -2.73 -7.87
N ASN A 70 -13.13 -2.54 -7.94
CA ASN A 70 -13.75 -1.23 -7.77
C ASN A 70 -13.76 -0.82 -6.29
N VAL A 71 -13.10 0.29 -5.97
CA VAL A 71 -13.02 0.82 -4.60
C VAL A 71 -14.39 1.23 -4.05
N TRP A 72 -15.28 1.76 -4.89
CA TRP A 72 -16.61 2.18 -4.44
C TRP A 72 -17.49 0.99 -4.08
N GLU A 73 -17.44 -0.08 -4.88
CA GLU A 73 -18.15 -1.33 -4.57
C GLU A 73 -17.59 -1.96 -3.29
N ALA A 74 -16.26 -1.99 -3.15
CA ALA A 74 -15.60 -2.48 -1.95
C ALA A 74 -16.01 -1.68 -0.71
N LEU A 75 -16.01 -0.35 -0.78
CA LEU A 75 -16.46 0.50 0.33
C LEU A 75 -17.96 0.36 0.60
N GLY A 76 -18.80 0.23 -0.44
CA GLY A 76 -20.24 0.00 -0.31
C GLY A 76 -20.55 -1.33 0.39
N SER A 77 -19.80 -2.38 0.07
CA SER A 77 -19.94 -3.70 0.65
C SER A 77 -19.75 -3.76 2.18
N LEU A 78 -19.04 -2.77 2.74
CA LEU A 78 -18.89 -2.62 4.20
C LEU A 78 -20.22 -2.32 4.91
N PHE A 79 -21.22 -1.86 4.17
CA PHE A 79 -22.54 -1.50 4.71
C PHE A 79 -23.63 -2.53 4.39
N ASP A 80 -23.38 -3.49 3.50
CA ASP A 80 -24.36 -4.45 2.99
C ASP A 80 -24.16 -5.89 3.55
N ASP A 81 -23.53 -6.02 4.73
CA ASP A 81 -23.18 -7.27 5.43
C ASP A 81 -22.33 -8.31 4.63
N ASN A 82 -22.03 -8.04 3.35
CA ASN A 82 -21.21 -8.88 2.48
C ASN A 82 -19.90 -8.19 2.12
N VAL A 83 -19.01 -8.04 3.11
CA VAL A 83 -17.74 -7.33 2.93
C VAL A 83 -16.89 -7.98 1.84
N LEU A 84 -16.56 -7.20 0.82
CA LEU A 84 -15.60 -7.56 -0.20
C LEU A 84 -14.20 -7.53 0.42
N MET A 85 -13.67 -8.72 0.71
CA MET A 85 -12.32 -8.89 1.25
C MET A 85 -11.30 -9.04 0.10
N PRO A 86 -10.18 -8.31 0.12
CA PRO A 86 -9.11 -8.51 -0.84
C PRO A 86 -8.43 -9.85 -0.62
N GLN A 87 -7.92 -10.46 -1.69
CA GLN A 87 -7.12 -11.68 -1.59
C GLN A 87 -5.74 -11.36 -1.00
N LEU A 88 -5.39 -11.95 0.15
CA LEU A 88 -4.10 -11.69 0.81
C LEU A 88 -2.97 -12.61 0.32
N THR A 89 -3.27 -13.53 -0.59
CA THR A 89 -2.26 -14.40 -1.20
C THR A 89 -1.37 -13.59 -2.16
N PRO A 90 -0.03 -13.78 -2.12
CA PRO A 90 0.87 -13.16 -3.10
C PRO A 90 0.51 -13.62 -4.51
N VAL A 91 0.42 -12.67 -5.45
CA VAL A 91 0.23 -12.92 -6.90
C VAL A 91 1.57 -12.94 -7.61
#